data_AF-A0A653HRL0-F1
#
_entry.id   AF-A0A653HRL0-F1
#
_cell.length_a   1.000
_cell.length_b   1.000
_cell.length_c   1.000
_cell.angle_alpha   90.00
_cell.angle_beta   90.00
_cell.angle_gamma   90.00
#
_symmetry.space_group_name_H-M   'P 1'
#
loop_
_entity.id
_entity.type
_entity.pdbx_description
1 polymer ?
#
loop_
_entity_poly.entity_id
_entity_poly.type
_entity_poly.pdbx_seq_one_letter_code
_entity_poly.pdbx_strand_id
1 'polypeptide(L)'
;MVSHNNVLPNVHLHKWWQRYVRVNFKKNIQKKKRKELRDKKRLRNAGKPIEKLRPYVQCPTQRYNFRSRLGKGFTLAELKV
;
A
#
# COMPACT_ATOMS: atom_id res chain seq x y z
N MET A 1 -9.71 -16.74 -34.79
CA MET A 1 -11.10 -16.85 -35.26
C MET A 1 -11.96 -17.24 -34.06
N VAL A 2 -13.04 -16.52 -33.79
CA VAL A 2 -13.95 -16.81 -32.67
C VAL A 2 -14.78 -18.03 -33.03
N SER A 3 -14.89 -19.00 -32.12
CA SER A 3 -15.76 -20.16 -32.25
C SER A 3 -16.52 -20.37 -30.94
N HIS A 4 -17.68 -21.04 -31.04
CA HIS A 4 -18.61 -21.31 -29.94
C HIS A 4 -19.32 -20.06 -29.39
N ASN A 5 -20.28 -20.29 -28.47
CA ASN A 5 -21.03 -19.24 -27.77
C ASN A 5 -20.23 -18.69 -26.58
N ASN A 6 -19.06 -18.09 -26.86
CA ASN A 6 -18.18 -17.50 -25.86
C ASN A 6 -18.25 -15.97 -25.90
N VAL A 7 -17.84 -15.33 -24.81
CA VAL A 7 -17.66 -13.87 -24.76
C VAL A 7 -16.62 -13.43 -25.80
N LEU A 8 -16.91 -12.32 -26.49
CA LEU A 8 -15.97 -11.73 -27.43
C LEU A 8 -14.63 -11.39 -26.75
N PRO A 9 -13.49 -11.83 -27.30
CA PRO A 9 -12.19 -11.63 -26.65
C PRO A 9 -11.82 -10.14 -26.64
N ASN A 10 -11.65 -9.57 -25.46
CA ASN A 10 -11.15 -8.21 -25.24
C ASN A 10 -9.77 -8.23 -24.53
N VAL A 11 -8.79 -8.85 -25.19
CA VAL A 11 -7.46 -9.09 -24.62
C VAL A 11 -6.53 -7.93 -24.94
N HIS A 12 -6.03 -7.25 -23.89
CA HIS A 12 -5.18 -6.07 -24.02
C HIS A 12 -3.70 -6.42 -24.23
N LEU A 13 -3.38 -7.16 -25.31
CA LEU A 13 -2.03 -7.62 -25.65
C LEU A 13 -1.59 -7.20 -27.07
N HIS A 14 -2.06 -6.04 -27.54
CA HIS A 14 -1.76 -5.53 -28.90
C HIS A 14 -0.35 -4.93 -29.06
N LYS A 15 0.30 -4.55 -27.96
CA LYS A 15 1.64 -3.93 -27.96
C LYS A 15 2.73 -4.99 -27.74
N TRP A 16 3.99 -4.59 -27.84
CA TRP A 16 5.13 -5.44 -27.44
C TRP A 16 5.21 -5.60 -25.91
N TRP A 17 4.28 -6.36 -25.35
CA TRP A 17 4.07 -6.53 -23.92
C TRP A 17 5.15 -7.40 -23.26
N GLN A 18 5.76 -8.33 -24.01
CA GLN A 18 6.75 -9.29 -23.51
C GLN A 18 7.96 -8.61 -22.85
N ARG A 19 8.35 -7.43 -23.34
CA ARG A 19 9.45 -6.63 -22.78
C ARG A 19 9.19 -6.13 -21.35
N TYR A 20 7.92 -6.00 -20.96
CA TYR A 20 7.51 -5.38 -19.69
C TYR A 20 6.86 -6.37 -18.72
N VAL A 21 7.12 -7.67 -18.88
CA VAL A 21 6.63 -8.71 -17.98
C VAL A 21 7.38 -8.63 -16.64
N ARG A 22 6.66 -8.25 -15.59
CA ARG A 22 7.21 -8.17 -14.22
C ARG A 22 6.96 -9.46 -13.47
N VAL A 23 7.99 -10.28 -13.29
CA VAL A 23 7.91 -11.49 -12.46
C VAL A 23 8.41 -11.23 -11.03
N ASN A 24 7.69 -11.74 -10.03
CA ASN A 24 7.93 -11.43 -8.62
C ASN A 24 8.78 -12.47 -7.88
N PHE A 25 9.92 -12.89 -8.44
CA PHE A 25 10.84 -13.85 -7.80
C PHE A 25 11.42 -13.32 -6.48
N LYS A 26 11.61 -12.01 -6.38
CA LYS A 26 12.22 -11.34 -5.22
C LYS A 26 11.29 -11.15 -4.02
N LYS A 27 10.03 -11.63 -4.06
CA LYS A 27 9.02 -11.43 -3.01
C LYS A 27 9.53 -11.79 -1.61
N ASN A 28 10.15 -12.96 -1.47
CA ASN A 28 10.63 -13.47 -0.17
C ASN A 28 11.88 -12.71 0.30
N ILE A 29 12.81 -12.42 -0.62
CA ILE A 29 14.02 -11.63 -0.35
C ILE A 29 13.63 -10.23 0.15
N GLN A 30 12.68 -9.57 -0.51
CA GLN A 30 12.19 -8.26 -0.10
C GLN A 30 11.46 -8.28 1.25
N LYS A 31 10.74 -9.37 1.58
CA LYS A 31 10.14 -9.54 2.91
C LYS A 31 11.22 -9.61 3.99
N LYS A 32 12.26 -10.43 3.80
CA LYS A 32 13.40 -10.53 4.72
C LYS A 32 14.12 -9.19 4.88
N LYS A 33 14.48 -8.54 3.77
CA LYS A 33 15.14 -7.23 3.76
C LYS A 33 14.32 -6.16 4.48
N ARG A 34 13.00 -6.10 4.30
CA ARG A 34 12.12 -5.15 5.02
C ARG A 34 12.12 -5.41 6.54
N LYS A 35 12.17 -6.67 6.97
CA LYS A 35 12.25 -7.03 8.40
C LYS A 35 13.58 -6.56 9.00
N GLU A 36 14.70 -6.92 8.39
CA GLU A 36 16.04 -6.52 8.85
C GLU A 36 16.20 -5.00 8.95
N LEU A 37 15.68 -4.25 7.99
CA LEU A 37 15.71 -2.78 8.03
C LEU A 37 14.88 -2.20 9.19
N ARG A 38 13.72 -2.80 9.51
CA ARG A 38 12.91 -2.41 10.67
C ARG A 38 13.61 -2.73 11.98
N ASP A 39 14.26 -3.88 12.07
CA ASP A 39 14.99 -4.32 13.27
C ASP A 39 16.21 -3.41 13.51
N LYS A 40 16.99 -3.08 12.47
CA LYS A 40 18.08 -2.10 12.54
C LYS A 40 17.59 -0.72 13.00
N LYS A 41 16.45 -0.25 12.47
CA LYS A 41 15.84 1.01 12.91
C LYS A 41 15.41 0.97 14.37
N ARG A 42 14.89 -0.16 14.85
CA ARG A 42 14.50 -0.37 16.25
C ARG A 42 15.68 -0.27 17.20
N LEU A 43 16.76 -1.01 16.89
CA LEU A 43 18.00 -1.00 17.68
C LEU A 43 18.57 0.43 17.79
N ARG A 44 18.57 1.19 16.68
CA ARG A 44 19.03 2.59 16.67
C ARG A 44 18.18 3.53 17.54
N ASN A 45 16.89 3.26 17.70
CA ASN A 45 15.95 4.13 18.42
C ASN A 45 16.01 4.00 19.96
N ALA A 46 16.89 3.13 20.50
CA ALA A 46 17.20 3.01 21.93
C ALA A 46 15.97 2.95 22.86
N GLY A 47 14.94 2.19 22.48
CA GLY A 47 13.73 1.97 23.30
C GLY A 47 12.53 2.87 22.99
N LYS A 48 12.67 3.92 22.18
CA LYS A 48 11.52 4.75 21.75
C LYS A 48 10.71 4.05 20.65
N PRO A 49 9.37 4.10 20.69
CA PRO A 49 8.52 3.56 19.63
C PRO A 49 8.86 4.19 18.28
N ILE A 50 8.90 3.37 17.23
CA ILE A 50 9.31 3.79 15.86
C ILE A 50 8.16 4.50 15.14
N GLU A 51 6.93 4.10 15.45
CA GLU A 51 5.73 4.61 14.80
C GLU A 51 5.31 5.94 15.46
N LYS A 52 4.94 6.90 14.61
CA LYS A 52 4.44 8.20 15.08
C LYS A 52 2.96 8.06 15.43
N LEU A 53 2.51 8.79 16.44
CA LEU A 53 1.09 8.92 16.73
C LEU A 53 0.40 9.62 15.55
N ARG A 54 -0.75 9.09 15.12
CA ARG A 54 -1.55 9.63 14.01
C ARG A 54 -3.00 9.81 14.47
N PRO A 55 -3.70 10.88 14.05
CA PRO A 55 -5.10 11.08 14.42
C PRO A 55 -6.03 10.11 13.67
N TYR A 56 -7.21 9.88 14.23
CA TYR A 56 -8.31 9.24 13.49
C TYR A 56 -9.07 10.30 12.68
N VAL A 57 -9.29 10.02 11.39
CA VAL A 57 -9.97 10.91 10.46
C VAL A 57 -11.02 10.12 9.69
N GLN A 58 -12.18 10.73 9.43
CA GLN A 58 -13.23 10.11 8.61
C GLN A 58 -12.85 10.06 7.12
N CYS A 59 -13.32 9.04 6.41
CA CYS A 59 -13.12 8.97 4.96
C CYS A 59 -14.07 9.95 4.22
N PRO A 60 -13.67 10.48 3.05
CA PRO A 60 -14.32 11.67 2.48
C PRO A 60 -15.67 11.41 1.80
N THR A 61 -15.83 10.32 1.05
CA THR A 61 -17.04 10.08 0.24
C THR A 61 -18.18 9.50 1.06
N GLN A 62 -19.44 9.75 0.67
CA GLN A 62 -20.63 9.20 1.32
C GLN A 62 -20.54 7.67 1.56
N ARG A 63 -20.06 6.92 0.57
CA ARG A 63 -19.86 5.46 0.67
C ARG A 63 -18.92 5.03 1.80
N TYR A 64 -18.00 5.88 2.25
CA TYR A 64 -16.98 5.53 3.24
C TYR A 64 -17.01 6.41 4.50
N ASN A 65 -17.90 7.40 4.58
CA ASN A 65 -18.03 8.33 5.71
C ASN A 65 -18.12 7.58 7.05
N PHE A 66 -18.81 6.44 7.11
CA PHE A 66 -18.91 5.62 8.33
C PHE A 66 -17.58 4.98 8.79
N ARG A 67 -16.52 5.03 7.98
CA ARG A 67 -15.21 4.43 8.28
C ARG A 67 -14.21 5.50 8.68
N SER A 68 -13.64 5.32 9.87
CA SER A 68 -12.45 6.04 10.32
C SER A 68 -11.16 5.40 9.78
N ARG A 69 -10.14 6.23 9.53
CA ARG A 69 -8.79 5.79 9.13
C ARG A 69 -7.72 6.61 9.86
N LEU A 70 -6.49 6.10 9.87
CA LEU A 70 -5.35 6.88 10.36
C LEU A 70 -5.04 8.03 9.38
N GLY A 71 -5.06 9.25 9.91
CA GLY A 71 -4.74 10.49 9.21
C GLY A 71 -3.25 10.72 9.01
N LYS A 72 -2.90 11.88 8.43
CA LYS A 72 -1.49 12.23 8.19
C LYS A 72 -0.79 12.69 9.48
N GLY A 73 -1.41 13.61 10.20
CA GLY A 73 -0.94 14.22 11.44
C GLY A 73 -2.00 15.14 12.03
N PHE A 74 -1.80 15.56 13.28
CA PHE A 74 -2.73 16.42 14.03
C PHE A 74 -2.75 17.85 13.49
N THR A 75 -3.88 18.54 13.68
CA THR A 75 -4.00 19.96 13.36
C THR A 75 -3.42 20.83 14.48
N LEU A 76 -3.05 22.09 14.18
CA LEU A 76 -2.53 23.00 15.19
C LEU A 76 -3.55 23.30 16.31
N ALA A 77 -4.84 23.30 15.96
CA ALA A 77 -5.92 23.45 16.93
C ALA A 77 -5.97 22.28 17.91
N GLU A 78 -5.81 21.04 17.42
CA GLU A 78 -5.75 19.84 18.28
C GLU A 78 -4.51 19.78 19.17
N LEU A 79 -3.38 20.37 18.73
CA LEU A 79 -2.11 20.34 19.47
C LEU A 79 -1.95 21.47 20.49
N LYS A 80 -2.69 22.57 20.33
CA LYS A 80 -2.59 23.76 21.18
C LYS A 80 -3.46 23.66 22.45
N VAL A 81 -4.36 22.68 22.52
CA VAL A 81 -5.10 22.34 23.75
C VAL A 81 -4.11 21.99 24.86
#